data_AF-A0A6S7GYT6-F1
#
_entry.id   AF-A0A6S7GYT6-F1
#
_cell.length_a   1.000
_cell.length_b   1.000
_cell.length_c   1.000
_cell.angle_alpha   90.00
_cell.angle_beta   90.00
_cell.angle_gamma   90.00
#
_symmetry.space_group_name_H-M   'P 1'
#
loop_
_entity.id
_entity.type
_entity.pdbx_description
1 polymer ?
#
loop_
_entity_poly.entity_id
_entity_poly.type
_entity_poly.pdbx_seq_one_letter_code
_entity_poly.pdbx_strand_id
1 'polypeptide(L)'
;MRLGHTSRSCDFENCSSVFKCGEEKFHVGESNLKELKISIKKHESELIKLRTELQNKKSAIATNKDRISHRIETDLFQSRKEDYFINGSKNWTLLRKHTYLVEKYCKDHMGGKIPAKQDVGELLSIALEENNPTTEYQRAKQTQRKHGNPFKPHLERHGVHFPSPPMWHGEDCSSATETKPLRENVSPIIFTAPSNANEEKEQLF
;
A
#
# COMPACT_ATOMS: atom_id res chain seq x y z
N MET A 1 -15.08 -4.36 -73.99
CA MET A 1 -16.20 -3.93 -73.11
C MET A 1 -16.45 -5.05 -72.12
N ARG A 2 -16.41 -4.80 -70.81
CA ARG A 2 -16.79 -5.79 -69.80
C ARG A 2 -18.30 -5.99 -69.91
N LEU A 3 -18.74 -7.08 -70.54
CA LEU A 3 -20.12 -7.55 -70.46
C LEU A 3 -20.34 -7.90 -68.98
N GLY A 4 -20.91 -6.95 -68.24
CA GLY A 4 -21.24 -7.13 -66.85
C GLY A 4 -22.22 -8.30 -66.74
N HIS A 5 -21.82 -9.31 -65.99
CA HIS A 5 -22.71 -10.36 -65.54
C HIS A 5 -23.88 -9.72 -64.78
N THR A 6 -25.13 -10.08 -65.11
CA THR A 6 -26.36 -9.54 -64.51
C THR A 6 -27.28 -10.71 -64.12
N SER A 7 -28.35 -10.46 -63.37
CA SER A 7 -29.33 -11.51 -63.00
C SER A 7 -29.83 -12.30 -64.21
N ARG A 8 -30.08 -11.61 -65.33
CA ARG A 8 -30.57 -12.20 -66.58
C ARG A 8 -29.53 -13.04 -67.33
N SER A 9 -28.25 -12.89 -67.01
CA SER A 9 -27.14 -13.65 -67.58
C SER A 9 -26.38 -14.46 -66.53
N CYS A 10 -27.06 -14.78 -65.42
CA CYS A 10 -26.47 -15.52 -64.31
C CYS A 10 -26.33 -17.00 -64.64
N ASP A 11 -25.12 -17.40 -65.03
CA ASP A 11 -24.71 -18.79 -65.06
C ASP A 11 -24.06 -19.15 -63.72
N PHE A 12 -24.72 -19.98 -62.90
CA PHE A 12 -24.27 -20.35 -61.56
C PHE A 12 -22.85 -20.94 -61.54
N GLU A 13 -22.48 -21.72 -62.56
CA GLU A 13 -21.15 -22.35 -62.64
C GLU A 13 -20.03 -21.32 -62.82
N ASN A 14 -20.33 -20.20 -63.47
CA ASN A 14 -19.37 -19.13 -63.77
C ASN A 14 -19.60 -17.85 -62.94
N CYS A 15 -20.69 -17.77 -62.19
CA CYS A 15 -20.99 -16.66 -61.30
C CYS A 15 -20.21 -16.80 -60.00
N SER A 16 -19.51 -15.73 -59.63
CA SER A 16 -18.67 -15.72 -58.43
C SER A 16 -19.35 -15.16 -57.20
N SER A 17 -20.48 -14.46 -57.32
CA SER A 17 -21.15 -13.86 -56.17
C SER A 17 -22.52 -13.24 -56.49
N VAL A 18 -23.41 -13.27 -55.49
CA VAL A 18 -24.69 -12.55 -55.46
C VAL A 18 -24.51 -11.04 -55.67
N PHE A 19 -23.35 -10.46 -55.33
CA PHE A 19 -23.07 -9.04 -55.51
C PHE A 19 -22.90 -8.63 -56.97
N LYS A 20 -22.59 -9.59 -57.85
CA LYS A 20 -22.46 -9.35 -59.29
C LYS A 20 -23.76 -9.63 -60.02
N CYS A 21 -24.48 -10.69 -59.66
CA CYS A 21 -25.67 -11.12 -60.38
C CYS A 21 -27.00 -10.69 -59.73
N GLY A 22 -27.05 -10.48 -58.41
CA GLY A 22 -28.27 -10.19 -57.65
C GLY A 22 -29.20 -11.39 -57.43
N GLU A 23 -28.79 -12.62 -57.79
CA GLU A 23 -29.61 -13.84 -57.74
C GLU A 23 -29.22 -14.74 -56.57
N GLU A 24 -29.86 -14.55 -55.41
CA GLU A 24 -29.54 -15.25 -54.15
C GLU A 24 -29.81 -16.76 -54.19
N LYS A 25 -30.75 -17.19 -55.03
CA LYS A 25 -31.08 -18.61 -55.25
C LYS A 25 -29.87 -19.44 -55.72
N PHE A 26 -28.91 -18.78 -56.37
CA PHE A 26 -27.66 -19.38 -56.85
C PHE A 26 -26.47 -19.10 -55.91
N HIS A 27 -26.62 -18.26 -54.87
CA HIS A 27 -25.55 -17.87 -53.96
C HIS A 27 -26.02 -17.90 -52.51
N VAL A 28 -26.51 -19.07 -52.08
CA VAL A 28 -27.16 -19.26 -50.79
C VAL A 28 -26.19 -18.92 -49.66
N GLY A 29 -26.57 -17.96 -48.81
CA GLY A 29 -25.82 -17.55 -47.61
C GLY A 29 -24.85 -16.38 -47.79
N GLU A 30 -24.60 -15.88 -49.01
CA GLU A 30 -23.71 -14.72 -49.22
C GLU A 30 -24.28 -13.41 -48.66
N SER A 31 -25.60 -13.24 -48.72
CA SER A 31 -26.38 -12.17 -48.08
C SER A 31 -26.17 -12.16 -46.55
N ASN A 32 -26.32 -13.32 -45.91
CA ASN A 32 -26.10 -13.53 -44.48
C ASN A 32 -24.65 -13.19 -44.08
N LEU A 33 -23.66 -13.52 -44.91
CA LEU A 33 -22.26 -13.16 -44.67
C LEU A 33 -22.02 -11.65 -44.68
N LYS A 34 -22.77 -10.89 -45.50
CA LYS A 34 -22.68 -9.43 -45.52
C LYS A 34 -23.24 -8.81 -44.25
N GLU A 35 -24.43 -9.26 -43.85
CA GLU A 35 -25.08 -8.81 -42.62
C GLU A 35 -24.22 -9.16 -41.40
N LEU A 36 -23.64 -10.36 -41.38
CA LEU A 36 -22.72 -10.77 -40.33
C LEU A 36 -21.49 -9.86 -40.28
N LYS A 37 -20.88 -9.53 -41.43
CA LYS A 37 -19.73 -8.59 -41.48
C LYS A 37 -20.09 -7.18 -40.99
N ILE A 38 -21.28 -6.68 -41.33
CA ILE A 38 -21.77 -5.38 -40.84
C ILE A 38 -21.97 -5.44 -39.32
N SER A 39 -22.58 -6.52 -38.83
CA SER A 39 -22.78 -6.75 -37.40
C SER A 39 -21.45 -6.83 -36.65
N ILE A 40 -20.47 -7.58 -37.16
CA ILE A 40 -19.12 -7.69 -36.58
C ILE A 40 -18.49 -6.29 -36.45
N LYS A 41 -18.48 -5.50 -37.54
CA LYS A 41 -17.93 -4.13 -37.51
C LYS A 41 -18.65 -3.23 -36.50
N LYS A 42 -19.98 -3.37 -36.38
CA LYS A 42 -20.76 -2.64 -35.38
C LYS A 42 -20.31 -3.01 -33.97
N HIS A 43 -20.23 -4.29 -33.65
CA HIS A 43 -19.81 -4.78 -32.33
C HIS A 43 -18.34 -4.42 -32.03
N GLU A 44 -17.44 -4.48 -33.02
CA GLU A 44 -16.06 -4.00 -32.87
C GLU A 44 -16.01 -2.51 -32.52
N SER A 45 -16.80 -1.68 -33.20
CA SER A 45 -16.87 -0.25 -32.90
C SER A 45 -17.44 0.02 -31.50
N GLU A 46 -18.42 -0.78 -31.07
CA GLU A 46 -19.02 -0.70 -29.73
C GLU A 46 -18.04 -1.13 -28.64
N LEU A 47 -17.29 -2.21 -28.85
CA LEU A 47 -16.22 -2.65 -27.96
C LEU A 47 -15.13 -1.58 -27.80
N ILE A 48 -14.73 -0.92 -28.88
CA ILE A 48 -13.77 0.18 -28.82
C ILE A 48 -14.33 1.32 -27.97
N LYS A 49 -15.57 1.74 -28.22
CA LYS A 49 -16.24 2.80 -27.43
C LYS A 49 -16.31 2.45 -25.95
N LEU A 50 -16.75 1.24 -25.61
CA LEU A 50 -16.86 0.78 -24.22
C LEU A 50 -15.50 0.72 -23.53
N ARG A 51 -14.44 0.29 -24.24
CA ARG A 51 -13.06 0.30 -23.70
C ARG A 51 -12.59 1.73 -23.40
N THR A 52 -12.84 2.66 -24.32
CA THR A 52 -12.50 4.07 -24.10
C THR A 52 -13.28 4.67 -22.93
N GLU A 53 -14.58 4.39 -22.84
CA GLU A 53 -15.42 4.86 -21.74
C GLU A 53 -14.95 4.29 -20.39
N LEU A 54 -14.61 3.00 -20.34
CA LEU A 54 -14.06 2.36 -19.16
C LEU A 54 -12.73 3.03 -18.73
N GLN A 55 -11.85 3.31 -19.69
CA GLN A 55 -10.59 4.00 -19.40
C GLN A 55 -10.83 5.42 -18.86
N ASN A 56 -11.78 6.15 -19.44
CA ASN A 56 -12.17 7.49 -18.97
C ASN A 56 -12.78 7.45 -17.57
N LYS A 57 -13.60 6.43 -17.26
CA LYS A 57 -14.14 6.23 -15.91
C LYS A 57 -13.04 5.90 -14.90
N LYS A 58 -12.07 5.06 -15.27
CA LYS A 58 -10.91 4.75 -14.41
C LYS A 58 -10.08 5.99 -14.10
N SER A 59 -9.77 6.80 -15.11
CA SER A 59 -9.01 8.03 -14.90
C SER A 59 -9.80 9.04 -14.05
N ALA A 60 -11.09 9.21 -14.30
CA ALA A 60 -11.96 10.06 -13.50
C ALA A 60 -12.03 9.62 -12.03
N ILE A 61 -12.11 8.31 -11.76
CA ILE A 61 -12.08 7.76 -10.39
C ILE A 61 -10.75 8.08 -9.72
N ALA A 62 -9.62 7.88 -10.40
CA ALA A 62 -8.31 8.20 -9.85
C ALA A 62 -8.18 9.69 -9.49
N THR A 63 -8.57 10.59 -10.41
CA THR A 63 -8.54 12.03 -10.16
C THR A 63 -9.48 12.44 -9.03
N ASN A 64 -10.67 11.85 -8.95
CA ASN A 64 -11.60 12.15 -7.86
C ASN A 64 -11.09 11.63 -6.51
N LYS A 65 -10.45 10.46 -6.48
CA LYS A 65 -9.81 9.93 -5.27
C LYS A 65 -8.76 10.92 -4.77
N ASP A 66 -7.85 11.37 -5.63
CA ASP A 66 -6.81 12.32 -5.26
C ASP A 66 -7.39 13.66 -4.75
N ARG A 67 -8.46 14.16 -5.39
CA ARG A 67 -9.19 15.36 -4.95
C ARG A 67 -9.80 15.20 -3.57
N ILE A 68 -10.41 14.05 -3.29
CA ILE A 68 -11.02 13.76 -1.99
C ILE A 68 -9.94 13.65 -0.92
N SER A 69 -8.85 12.92 -1.19
CA SER A 69 -7.71 12.80 -0.28
C SER A 69 -7.12 14.15 0.06
N HIS A 70 -6.88 15.00 -0.94
CA HIS A 70 -6.35 16.35 -0.73
C HIS A 70 -7.31 17.24 0.08
N ARG A 71 -8.62 17.10 -0.15
CA ARG A 71 -9.64 17.84 0.61
C ARG A 71 -9.62 17.43 2.09
N ILE A 72 -9.66 16.14 2.37
CA ILE A 72 -9.58 15.61 3.75
C ILE A 72 -8.27 16.06 4.40
N GLU A 73 -7.16 15.99 3.68
CA GLU A 73 -5.85 16.45 4.16
C GLU A 73 -5.88 17.94 4.56
N THR A 74 -6.47 18.78 3.71
CA THR A 74 -6.60 20.22 3.95
C THR A 74 -7.50 20.51 5.15
N ASP A 75 -8.65 19.83 5.23
CA ASP A 75 -9.63 20.01 6.32
C ASP A 75 -9.04 19.52 7.67
N LEU A 76 -8.29 18.42 7.68
CA LEU A 76 -7.54 17.95 8.85
C LEU A 76 -6.48 18.96 9.30
N PHE A 77 -5.69 19.47 8.35
CA PHE A 77 -4.66 20.45 8.68
C PHE A 77 -5.23 21.77 9.20
N GLN A 78 -6.38 22.21 8.67
CA GLN A 78 -7.05 23.42 9.14
C GLN A 78 -7.69 23.24 10.53
N SER A 79 -8.28 22.07 10.80
CA SER A 79 -8.94 21.81 12.09
C SER A 79 -7.95 21.58 13.24
N ARG A 80 -6.80 20.97 12.98
CA ARG A 80 -5.79 20.63 14.01
C ARG A 80 -4.37 20.99 13.59
N LYS A 81 -4.15 22.26 13.26
CA LYS A 81 -2.86 22.73 12.74
C LYS A 81 -1.68 22.36 13.65
N GLU A 82 -1.85 22.54 14.96
CA GLU A 82 -0.79 22.33 15.95
C GLU A 82 -0.30 20.87 16.01
N ASP A 83 -1.20 19.89 15.80
CA ASP A 83 -0.84 18.46 15.79
C ASP A 83 0.09 18.09 14.63
N TYR A 84 0.02 18.86 13.53
CA TYR A 84 0.77 18.58 12.31
C TYR A 84 1.90 19.58 12.06
N PHE A 85 2.11 20.57 12.92
CA PHE A 85 3.16 21.58 12.75
C PHE A 85 4.19 21.46 13.87
N ILE A 86 5.26 20.70 13.61
CA ILE A 86 6.31 20.37 14.59
C ILE A 86 7.59 21.08 14.18
N ASN A 87 8.21 21.81 15.10
CA ASN A 87 9.49 22.51 14.92
C ASN A 87 9.51 23.45 13.70
N GLY A 88 8.43 24.20 13.46
CA GLY A 88 8.34 25.12 12.33
C GLY A 88 8.08 24.46 10.98
N SER A 89 7.83 23.14 10.95
CA SER A 89 7.63 22.37 9.73
C SER A 89 6.37 21.51 9.78
N LYS A 90 5.72 21.32 8.63
CA LYS A 90 4.54 20.46 8.50
C LYS A 90 4.94 18.98 8.49
N ASN A 91 4.40 18.19 9.41
CA ASN A 91 4.53 16.74 9.46
C ASN A 91 3.60 16.07 8.45
N TRP A 92 4.05 15.99 7.19
CA TRP A 92 3.31 15.39 6.09
C TRP A 92 3.02 13.90 6.28
N THR A 93 3.93 13.16 6.92
CA THR A 93 3.79 11.73 7.12
C THR A 93 2.64 11.41 8.05
N LEU A 94 2.55 12.12 9.18
CA LEU A 94 1.45 11.94 10.14
C LEU A 94 0.11 12.36 9.52
N LEU A 95 0.10 13.48 8.80
CA LEU A 95 -1.11 13.97 8.16
C LEU A 95 -1.65 12.99 7.11
N ARG A 96 -0.80 12.44 6.24
CA ARG A 96 -1.20 11.41 5.25
C ARG A 96 -1.73 10.15 5.92
N LYS A 97 -1.11 9.72 7.04
CA LYS A 97 -1.60 8.57 7.81
C LYS A 97 -3.02 8.83 8.33
N HIS A 98 -3.26 10.01 8.89
CA HIS A 98 -4.57 10.41 9.42
C HIS A 98 -5.61 10.55 8.29
N THR A 99 -5.24 11.14 7.15
CA THR A 99 -6.11 11.17 5.95
C THR A 99 -6.55 9.77 5.56
N TYR A 100 -5.62 8.80 5.49
CA TYR A 100 -5.94 7.41 5.17
C TYR A 100 -6.89 6.77 6.19
N LEU A 101 -6.72 7.05 7.48
CA LEU A 101 -7.60 6.52 8.53
C LEU A 101 -9.03 7.05 8.37
N VAL A 102 -9.18 8.35 8.11
CA VAL A 102 -10.50 8.97 7.86
C VAL A 102 -11.14 8.38 6.61
N GLU A 103 -10.38 8.23 5.51
CA GLU A 103 -10.88 7.61 4.27
C GLU A 103 -11.37 6.18 4.50
N LYS A 104 -10.59 5.39 5.23
CA LYS A 104 -10.93 4.01 5.56
C LYS A 104 -12.19 3.94 6.42
N TYR A 105 -12.28 4.77 7.46
CA TYR A 105 -13.46 4.86 8.31
C TYR A 105 -14.71 5.23 7.50
N CYS A 106 -14.63 6.25 6.64
CA CYS A 106 -15.74 6.65 5.78
C CYS A 106 -16.17 5.53 4.81
N LYS A 107 -15.20 4.75 4.29
CA LYS A 107 -15.49 3.59 3.44
C LYS A 107 -16.24 2.50 4.21
N ASP A 108 -15.76 2.17 5.40
CA ASP A 108 -16.25 1.03 6.18
C ASP A 108 -17.59 1.35 6.87
N HIS A 109 -17.81 2.60 7.30
CA HIS A 109 -18.93 2.98 8.18
C HIS A 109 -19.96 3.91 7.51
N MET A 110 -19.55 4.67 6.48
CA MET A 110 -20.42 5.64 5.79
C MET A 110 -20.71 5.26 4.33
N GLY A 111 -20.36 4.03 3.91
CA GLY A 111 -20.54 3.56 2.54
C GLY A 111 -19.74 4.36 1.51
N GLY A 112 -18.62 4.97 1.91
CA GLY A 112 -17.77 5.78 1.04
C GLY A 112 -18.28 7.21 0.79
N LYS A 113 -19.24 7.70 1.58
CA LYS A 113 -19.64 9.11 1.55
C LYS A 113 -18.47 10.00 1.95
N ILE A 114 -18.35 11.15 1.28
CA ILE A 114 -17.32 12.14 1.59
C ILE A 114 -17.75 12.91 2.85
N PRO A 115 -16.92 12.97 3.90
CA PRO A 115 -17.29 13.65 5.14
C PRO A 115 -17.47 15.17 4.91
N ALA A 116 -18.31 15.82 5.71
CA ALA A 116 -18.38 17.28 5.72
C ALA A 116 -17.12 17.86 6.40
N LYS A 117 -16.75 19.09 6.06
CA LYS A 117 -15.51 19.73 6.54
C LYS A 117 -15.40 19.76 8.07
N GLN A 118 -16.52 19.98 8.76
CA GLN A 118 -16.57 20.10 10.22
C GLN A 118 -16.38 18.73 10.90
N ASP A 119 -16.87 17.67 10.26
CA ASP A 119 -16.87 16.31 10.83
C ASP A 119 -15.50 15.62 10.70
N VAL A 120 -14.64 16.06 9.77
CA VAL A 120 -13.35 15.41 9.47
C VAL A 120 -12.49 15.23 10.72
N GLY A 121 -12.47 16.23 11.61
CA GLY A 121 -11.72 16.17 12.86
C GLY A 121 -12.30 15.16 13.86
N GLU A 122 -13.62 15.09 13.99
CA GLU A 122 -14.32 14.14 14.88
C GLU A 122 -14.15 12.70 14.38
N LEU A 123 -14.33 12.49 13.07
CA LEU A 123 -14.14 11.19 12.42
C LEU A 123 -12.72 10.67 12.61
N LEU A 124 -11.71 11.56 12.59
CA LEU A 124 -10.35 11.16 12.91
C LEU A 124 -10.20 10.67 14.36
N SER A 125 -10.82 11.34 15.33
CA SER A 125 -10.77 10.89 16.74
C SER A 125 -11.35 9.49 16.87
N ILE A 126 -12.53 9.25 16.30
CA ILE A 126 -13.20 7.94 16.34
C ILE A 126 -12.33 6.89 15.64
N ALA A 127 -11.82 7.20 14.44
CA ALA A 127 -10.97 6.28 13.69
C ALA A 127 -9.66 5.96 14.43
N LEU A 128 -9.10 6.90 15.19
CA LEU A 128 -7.92 6.66 16.02
C LEU A 128 -8.24 5.80 17.24
N GLU A 129 -9.40 5.95 17.85
CA GLU A 129 -9.86 5.09 18.96
C GLU A 129 -10.05 3.64 18.48
N GLU A 130 -10.68 3.43 17.34
CA GLU A 130 -10.88 2.09 16.77
C GLU A 130 -9.58 1.43 16.28
N ASN A 131 -8.64 2.22 15.73
CA ASN A 131 -7.35 1.71 15.25
C ASN A 131 -6.28 1.63 16.35
N ASN A 132 -6.58 2.06 17.57
CA ASN A 132 -5.78 1.78 18.74
C ASN A 132 -6.29 0.49 19.39
N PRO A 133 -5.70 -0.69 19.09
CA PRO A 133 -5.95 -1.87 19.91
C PRO A 133 -5.48 -1.51 21.31
N THR A 134 -6.44 -1.36 22.21
CA THR A 134 -6.33 -1.12 23.65
C THR A 134 -4.88 -1.03 24.12
N THR A 135 -4.46 0.17 24.52
CA THR A 135 -3.13 0.52 25.02
C THR A 135 -2.62 -0.44 26.13
N GLU A 136 -3.51 -1.18 26.78
CA GLU A 136 -3.17 -2.29 27.69
C GLU A 136 -2.48 -3.48 27.01
N TYR A 137 -2.92 -3.91 25.82
CA TYR A 137 -2.36 -5.09 25.14
C TYR A 137 -0.96 -4.81 24.57
N GLN A 138 -0.70 -3.58 24.13
CA GLN A 138 0.63 -3.16 23.69
C GLN A 138 1.56 -2.81 24.86
N ARG A 139 1.05 -2.23 25.96
CA ARG A 139 1.86 -2.06 27.19
C ARG A 139 2.29 -3.41 27.74
N ALA A 140 1.39 -4.40 27.84
CA ALA A 140 1.71 -5.74 28.32
C ALA A 140 2.85 -6.43 27.52
N LYS A 141 2.87 -6.24 26.19
CA LYS A 141 3.98 -6.72 25.35
C LYS A 141 5.26 -5.89 25.47
N GLN A 142 5.17 -4.59 25.77
CA GLN A 142 6.36 -3.77 26.03
C GLN A 142 6.96 -4.03 27.41
N THR A 143 6.18 -4.30 28.46
CA THR A 143 6.74 -4.65 29.78
C THR A 143 7.51 -5.97 29.74
N GLN A 144 7.06 -6.95 28.96
CA GLN A 144 7.82 -8.20 28.80
C GLN A 144 9.11 -8.08 27.96
N ARG A 145 9.24 -7.05 27.13
CA ARG A 145 10.44 -6.84 26.29
C ARG A 145 11.49 -5.92 26.91
N LYS A 146 11.19 -5.26 28.03
CA LYS A 146 12.03 -4.15 28.53
C LYS A 146 13.22 -4.55 29.41
N HIS A 147 13.40 -5.81 29.79
CA HIS A 147 14.47 -6.17 30.74
C HIS A 147 15.39 -7.34 30.33
N GLY A 148 15.37 -7.77 29.05
CA GLY A 148 16.27 -8.81 28.57
C GLY A 148 17.05 -8.38 27.33
N ASN A 149 18.37 -8.60 27.32
CA ASN A 149 19.16 -8.49 26.10
C ASN A 149 18.61 -9.51 25.07
N PRO A 150 18.14 -9.06 23.89
CA PRO A 150 17.51 -9.94 22.90
C PRO A 150 18.47 -11.01 22.33
N PHE A 151 19.78 -10.82 22.46
CA PHE A 151 20.79 -11.79 22.04
C PHE A 151 21.18 -12.78 23.13
N LYS A 152 20.77 -12.55 24.39
CA LYS A 152 21.03 -13.44 25.53
C LYS A 152 20.72 -14.92 25.23
N PRO A 153 19.52 -15.27 24.73
CA PRO A 153 19.19 -16.69 24.46
C PRO A 153 19.96 -17.29 23.27
N HIS A 154 20.62 -16.49 22.44
CA HIS A 154 21.49 -17.00 21.37
C HIS A 154 22.91 -17.24 21.89
N LEU A 155 23.43 -16.32 22.71
CA LEU A 155 24.75 -16.40 23.32
C LEU A 155 24.84 -17.52 24.38
N GLU A 156 23.77 -17.78 25.12
CA GLU A 156 23.70 -18.91 26.07
C GLU A 156 23.81 -20.28 25.36
N ARG A 157 23.30 -20.41 24.13
CA ARG A 157 23.46 -21.64 23.33
C ARG A 157 24.90 -21.87 22.87
N HIS A 158 25.71 -20.81 22.84
CA HIS A 158 27.14 -20.89 22.52
C HIS A 158 28.02 -20.86 23.77
N GLY A 159 27.43 -21.11 24.95
CA GLY A 159 28.15 -21.30 26.21
C GLY A 159 28.35 -20.04 27.04
N VAL A 160 27.88 -18.87 26.59
CA VAL A 160 27.99 -17.62 27.37
C VAL A 160 26.98 -17.62 28.51
N HIS A 161 27.45 -17.68 29.75
CA HIS A 161 26.59 -17.66 30.94
C HIS A 161 26.48 -16.23 31.48
N PHE A 162 25.26 -15.69 31.53
CA PHE A 162 25.01 -14.37 32.07
C PHE A 162 24.75 -14.46 33.58
N PRO A 163 25.36 -13.59 34.41
CA PRO A 163 25.07 -13.55 35.83
C PRO A 163 23.58 -13.24 36.06
N SER A 164 22.93 -14.06 36.87
CA SER A 164 21.58 -13.80 37.35
C SER A 164 21.61 -12.54 38.23
N PRO A 165 20.62 -11.63 38.14
CA PRO A 165 20.53 -10.54 39.10
C PRO A 165 20.43 -11.14 40.51
N PRO A 166 21.17 -10.61 41.51
CA PRO A 166 20.92 -11.01 42.89
C PRO A 166 19.45 -10.71 43.22
N MET A 167 18.77 -11.67 43.86
CA MET A 167 17.47 -11.42 44.46
C MET A 167 17.64 -10.28 45.46
N TRP A 168 17.14 -9.10 45.14
CA TRP A 168 17.03 -7.99 46.08
C TRP A 168 16.01 -8.40 47.13
N HIS A 169 16.47 -9.00 48.23
CA HIS A 169 15.79 -8.79 49.50
C HIS A 169 16.03 -7.33 49.86
N GLY A 170 14.94 -6.58 50.02
CA GLY A 170 14.99 -5.15 50.31
C GLY A 170 15.77 -4.92 51.60
N GLU A 171 16.86 -4.18 51.50
CA GLU A 171 17.52 -3.53 52.62
C GLU A 171 18.13 -2.22 52.12
N ASP A 172 18.01 -1.21 52.99
CA ASP A 172 18.03 0.19 52.68
C ASP A 172 19.37 0.71 52.13
N CYS A 173 19.26 1.65 51.19
CA CYS A 173 20.41 2.40 50.71
C CYS A 173 20.84 3.39 51.82
N SER A 174 21.91 3.06 52.56
CA SER A 174 22.58 4.00 53.45
C SER A 174 24.10 3.89 53.35
N SER A 175 24.69 4.92 52.73
CA SER A 175 25.99 5.55 53.02
C SER A 175 27.22 4.72 53.43
N ALA A 176 28.28 4.95 52.64
CA ALA A 176 29.64 5.37 53.03
C ALA A 176 30.82 4.36 53.06
N THR A 177 31.94 4.92 52.58
CA THR A 177 33.37 4.68 52.88
C THR A 177 34.17 3.54 52.23
N GLU A 178 35.12 3.98 51.38
CA GLU A 178 36.52 3.55 51.21
C GLU A 178 37.02 2.29 51.93
N THR A 179 37.58 1.31 51.20
CA THR A 179 39.03 1.06 50.97
C THR A 179 39.24 -0.34 50.37
N LYS A 180 40.18 -0.46 49.41
CA LYS A 180 40.60 -1.72 48.77
C LYS A 180 41.40 -2.62 49.75
N PRO A 181 41.58 -3.93 49.44
CA PRO A 181 42.84 -4.30 48.77
C PRO A 181 42.76 -5.41 47.69
N LEU A 182 43.73 -5.31 46.76
CA LEU A 182 44.45 -6.33 45.95
C LEU A 182 43.69 -7.55 45.39
N ARG A 183 43.44 -7.61 44.08
CA ARG A 183 44.32 -8.00 42.95
C ARG A 183 44.09 -9.45 42.52
N GLU A 184 43.35 -9.62 41.43
CA GLU A 184 43.72 -10.57 40.37
C GLU A 184 43.38 -9.92 39.02
N ASN A 185 44.33 -10.03 38.10
CA ASN A 185 44.44 -9.23 36.89
C ASN A 185 43.37 -9.61 35.87
N VAL A 186 42.47 -8.68 35.52
CA VAL A 186 41.82 -8.68 34.21
C VAL A 186 41.79 -7.24 33.72
N SER A 187 42.60 -6.94 32.70
CA SER A 187 42.57 -5.66 32.02
C SER A 187 41.15 -5.40 31.51
N PRO A 188 40.56 -4.21 31.71
CA PRO A 188 39.31 -3.88 31.06
C PRO A 188 39.56 -3.85 29.55
N ILE A 189 38.89 -4.72 28.80
CA ILE A 189 38.89 -4.65 27.34
C ILE A 189 38.12 -3.39 26.97
N ILE A 190 38.85 -2.32 26.62
CA ILE A 190 38.28 -1.12 26.05
C ILE A 190 38.01 -1.41 24.58
N PHE A 191 36.75 -1.61 24.22
CA PHE A 191 36.35 -1.71 22.82
C PHE A 191 36.14 -0.30 22.26
N THR A 192 37.18 0.28 21.69
CA THR A 192 37.06 1.48 20.85
C THR A 192 36.70 1.07 19.43
N ALA A 193 35.63 1.65 18.90
CA ALA A 193 35.22 1.43 17.51
C ALA A 193 36.35 1.86 16.57
N PRO A 194 36.72 1.04 15.57
CA PRO A 194 37.81 1.36 14.65
C PRO A 194 37.45 2.61 13.85
N SER A 195 38.41 3.50 13.69
CA SER A 195 38.19 4.78 13.02
C SER A 195 38.33 4.69 11.51
N ASN A 196 38.81 3.54 11.00
CA ASN A 196 39.00 3.29 9.57
C ASN A 196 39.06 1.79 9.21
N ALA A 197 38.87 1.51 7.92
CA ALA A 197 38.68 0.16 7.39
C ALA A 197 39.93 -0.76 7.42
N ASN A 198 41.11 -0.21 7.74
CA ASN A 198 42.32 -1.04 7.94
C ASN A 198 42.40 -1.56 9.38
N GLU A 199 41.98 -0.78 10.39
CA GLU A 199 41.90 -1.26 11.78
C GLU A 199 40.85 -2.38 11.95
N GLU A 200 39.76 -2.33 11.18
CA GLU A 200 38.72 -3.37 11.22
C GLU A 200 39.23 -4.73 10.75
N LYS A 201 40.21 -4.75 9.83
CA LYS A 201 40.80 -6.00 9.32
C LYS A 201 41.78 -6.65 10.29
N GLU A 202 42.47 -5.86 11.12
CA GLU A 202 43.41 -6.39 12.11
C GLU A 202 42.70 -6.96 13.35
N GLN A 203 41.48 -6.51 13.66
CA GLN A 203 40.70 -7.01 14.81
C GLN A 203 39.94 -8.31 14.54
N LEU A 204 39.95 -8.82 13.31
CA LEU A 204 39.19 -9.99 12.87
C LEU A 204 40.04 -11.27 12.68
N PHE A 205 41.31 -11.27 13.12
CA PHE A 205 42.19 -12.45 13.12
C PHE A 205 42.62 -12.86 14.52
#